data_AF-A0A3P7EKY9-F1
#
_entry.id   AF-A0A3P7EKY9-F1
#
_cell.length_a   1.000
_cell.length_b   1.000
_cell.length_c   1.000
_cell.angle_alpha   90.00
_cell.angle_beta   90.00
_cell.angle_gamma   90.00
#
_symmetry.space_group_name_H-M   'P 1'
#
loop_
_entity.id
_entity.type
_entity.pdbx_description
1 polymer ?
#
loop_
_entity_poly.entity_id
_entity_poly.type
_entity_poly.pdbx_seq_one_letter_code
_entity_poly.pdbx_strand_id
1 'polypeptide(L)'
;FSDDKFKGLIQYAARRDNYSESILAIENIKEDNFGDYTCRITNNLGIKEKTIYVSGRPGPPHLNTSGIRLSWSVHSMDPVIEYQILYRFSNEDTWQQFKSIRANKGCLFEIFRFVLSVQ
;
A
#
# COMPACT_ATOMS: atom_id res chain seq x y z
N PHE A 1 25.41 12.71 -11.14
CA PHE A 1 24.01 12.26 -11.01
C PHE A 1 23.30 13.19 -10.04
N SER A 2 22.68 14.27 -10.52
CA SER A 2 21.73 15.03 -9.71
C SER A 2 20.38 14.41 -10.02
N ASP A 3 19.98 13.46 -9.20
CA ASP A 3 18.75 12.72 -9.42
C ASP A 3 17.60 13.66 -9.07
N ASP A 4 16.87 14.15 -10.07
CA ASP A 4 15.74 15.07 -9.90
C ASP A 4 14.72 14.53 -8.88
N LYS A 5 14.67 13.20 -8.73
CA LYS A 5 13.88 12.49 -7.71
C LYS A 5 14.19 12.88 -6.26
N PHE A 6 15.37 13.46 -5.98
CA PHE A 6 15.75 13.88 -4.63
C PHE A 6 15.68 15.39 -4.43
N LYS A 7 15.20 16.16 -5.42
CA LYS A 7 15.03 17.60 -5.25
C LYS A 7 13.91 17.91 -4.26
N GLY A 8 14.22 18.77 -3.29
CA GLY A 8 13.23 19.28 -2.31
C GLY A 8 12.85 18.30 -1.21
N LEU A 9 13.55 17.17 -1.07
CA LEU A 9 13.28 16.22 0.00
C LEU A 9 13.88 16.67 1.33
N ILE A 10 13.27 16.22 2.42
CA ILE A 10 13.78 16.43 3.76
C ILE A 10 14.53 15.16 4.18
N GLN A 11 15.81 15.29 4.49
CA GLN A 11 16.61 14.23 5.08
C GLN A 11 17.16 14.71 6.42
N TYR A 12 16.97 13.92 7.47
CA TYR A 12 17.60 14.18 8.75
C TYR A 12 17.94 12.89 9.48
N ALA A 13 18.96 12.98 10.33
CA ALA A 13 19.33 11.92 11.25
C ALA A 13 19.19 12.46 12.68
N ALA A 14 18.62 11.64 13.57
CA ALA A 14 18.49 11.95 14.97
C ALA A 14 19.19 10.87 15.80
N ARG A 15 20.01 11.27 16.78
CA ARG A 15 20.54 10.34 17.78
C ARG A 15 19.61 10.36 18.99
N ARG A 16 18.96 9.23 19.27
CA ARG A 16 18.23 9.00 20.52
C ARG A 16 19.14 8.25 21.50
N ASP A 17 18.72 8.12 22.75
CA ASP A 17 19.56 7.56 23.82
C ASP A 17 20.15 6.18 23.47
N ASN A 18 19.34 5.31 22.84
CA ASN A 18 19.72 3.91 22.56
C ASN A 18 19.88 3.58 21.06
N TYR A 19 19.50 4.48 20.16
CA TYR A 19 19.56 4.21 18.71
C TYR A 19 19.71 5.49 17.88
N SER A 20 20.20 5.34 16.66
CA SER A 20 20.16 6.39 15.65
C SER A 20 18.99 6.16 14.72
N GLU A 21 18.31 7.23 14.36
CA GLU A 21 17.22 7.26 13.41
C GLU A 21 17.67 8.06 12.18
N SER A 22 17.31 7.59 10.98
CA SER A 22 17.51 8.28 9.73
C SER A 22 16.18 8.35 9.01
N ILE A 23 15.72 9.56 8.69
CA ILE A 23 14.42 9.81 8.09
C ILE A 23 14.64 10.48 6.73
N LEU A 24 14.02 9.88 5.72
CA LEU A 24 13.84 10.47 4.40
C LEU A 24 12.35 10.75 4.24
N ALA A 25 12.00 12.03 4.21
CA ALA A 25 10.63 12.49 4.00
C ALA A 25 10.49 13.07 2.58
N ILE A 26 9.51 12.53 1.86
CA ILE A 26 9.18 12.91 0.49
C ILE A 26 7.76 13.47 0.51
N GLU A 27 7.66 14.79 0.32
CA GLU A 27 6.38 15.47 0.21
C GLU A 27 5.99 15.61 -1.26
N ASN A 28 4.68 15.60 -1.54
CA ASN A 28 4.13 15.76 -2.90
C ASN A 28 4.79 14.83 -3.93
N ILE A 29 4.81 13.53 -3.62
CA ILE A 29 5.39 12.47 -4.46
C ILE A 29 4.91 12.61 -5.91
N LYS A 30 5.86 12.59 -6.84
CA LYS A 30 5.66 12.53 -8.30
C LYS A 30 6.16 11.19 -8.84
N GLU A 31 5.84 10.92 -10.10
CA GLU A 31 6.30 9.70 -10.79
C GLU A 31 7.84 9.57 -10.78
N ASP A 32 8.57 10.68 -10.91
CA ASP A 32 10.03 10.69 -10.83
C ASP A 32 10.58 10.21 -9.47
N ASN A 33 9.76 10.28 -8.40
CA ASN A 33 10.13 9.75 -7.08
C ASN A 33 9.86 8.25 -6.95
N PHE A 34 9.22 7.59 -7.93
CA PHE A 34 8.97 6.16 -7.87
C PHE A 34 10.28 5.36 -7.99
N GLY A 35 10.29 4.20 -7.35
CA GLY A 35 11.43 3.29 -7.34
C GLY A 35 11.70 2.66 -5.98
N ASP A 36 12.87 2.03 -5.89
CA ASP A 36 13.32 1.31 -4.71
C ASP A 36 14.14 2.23 -3.80
N TYR A 37 13.73 2.30 -2.53
CA TYR A 37 14.44 3.02 -1.48
C TYR A 37 15.00 2.00 -0.50
N THR A 38 16.33 1.88 -0.47
CA THR A 38 17.03 0.96 0.45
C THR A 38 17.64 1.75 1.60
N CYS A 39 17.18 1.46 2.81
CA CYS A 39 17.87 1.90 4.02
C CYS A 39 18.98 0.89 4.34
N ARG A 40 20.22 1.38 4.40
CA ARG A 40 21.41 0.58 4.71
C ARG A 40 22.07 1.07 6.00
N ILE A 41 22.24 0.16 6.94
CA ILE A 41 22.90 0.40 8.23
C ILE A 41 24.15 -0.48 8.31
N THR A 42 25.29 0.13 8.64
CA THR A 42 26.59 -0.54 8.70
C THR A 42 27.28 -0.23 10.03
N ASN A 43 27.87 -1.25 10.65
CA ASN A 43 28.79 -1.13 11.77
C ASN A 43 29.89 -2.21 11.67
N ASN A 44 30.79 -2.27 12.66
CA ASN A 44 31.89 -3.24 12.68
C ASN A 44 31.42 -4.72 12.79
N LEU A 45 30.15 -4.96 13.11
CA LEU A 45 29.56 -6.31 13.20
C LEU A 45 28.87 -6.74 11.90
N GLY A 46 28.69 -5.83 10.95
CA GLY A 46 28.15 -6.15 9.63
C GLY A 46 27.24 -5.08 9.04
N ILE A 47 26.45 -5.52 8.06
CA ILE A 47 25.56 -4.68 7.26
C ILE A 47 24.14 -5.26 7.35
N LYS A 48 23.15 -4.37 7.51
CA LYS A 48 21.73 -4.69 7.36
C LYS A 48 21.09 -3.73 6.37
N GLU A 49 20.27 -4.27 5.49
CA GLU A 49 19.57 -3.54 4.46
C GLU A 49 18.08 -3.87 4.49
N LYS A 50 17.25 -2.86 4.24
CA LYS A 50 15.81 -3.03 4.03
C LYS A 50 15.38 -2.11 2.91
N THR A 51 14.73 -2.69 1.89
CA THR A 51 14.20 -1.97 0.74
C THR A 51 12.69 -1.81 0.86
N ILE A 52 12.20 -0.65 0.47
CA ILE A 52 10.78 -0.37 0.24
C ILE A 52 10.59 0.01 -1.23
N TYR A 53 9.42 -0.31 -1.78
CA TYR A 53 9.05 0.02 -3.16
C TYR A 53 8.01 1.14 -3.15
N VAL A 54 8.34 2.27 -3.77
CA VAL A 54 7.43 3.40 -3.95
C VAL A 54 6.92 3.38 -5.38
N SER A 55 5.59 3.36 -5.55
CA SER A 55 4.95 3.32 -6.87
C SER A 55 3.61 4.04 -6.86
N GLY A 56 3.05 4.30 -8.04
CA GLY A 56 1.69 4.83 -8.20
C GLY A 56 0.58 3.79 -8.01
N ARG A 57 0.92 2.53 -7.68
CA ARG A 57 -0.11 1.52 -7.45
C ARG A 57 -0.94 1.86 -6.21
N PRO A 58 -2.26 1.63 -6.25
CA PRO A 58 -3.08 1.75 -5.05
C PRO A 58 -2.52 0.90 -3.90
N GLY A 59 -2.60 1.43 -2.69
CA GLY A 59 -2.28 0.71 -1.47
C GLY A 59 -3.28 -0.43 -1.22
N PRO A 60 -2.99 -1.31 -0.24
CA PRO A 60 -3.91 -2.39 0.10
C PRO A 60 -5.27 -1.81 0.56
N PRO A 61 -6.39 -2.47 0.21
CA PRO A 61 -7.70 -2.06 0.67
C PRO A 61 -7.88 -2.33 2.16
N HIS A 62 -8.44 -1.35 2.87
CA HIS A 62 -8.96 -1.54 4.21
C HIS A 62 -10.41 -2.02 4.11
N LEU A 63 -10.67 -3.26 4.51
CA LEU A 63 -12.00 -3.87 4.46
C LEU A 63 -12.74 -3.64 5.78
N ASN A 64 -14.04 -3.35 5.70
CA ASN A 64 -14.92 -3.23 6.85
C ASN A 64 -16.26 -3.93 6.57
N THR A 65 -16.75 -4.68 7.55
CA THR A 65 -17.99 -5.46 7.44
C THR A 65 -19.02 -4.97 8.47
N SER A 66 -20.27 -4.76 8.04
CA SER A 66 -21.39 -4.39 8.91
C SER A 66 -22.61 -5.25 8.59
N GLY A 67 -22.79 -6.33 9.37
CA GLY A 67 -23.78 -7.35 9.07
C GLY A 67 -23.52 -7.93 7.69
N ILE A 68 -24.46 -7.75 6.77
CA ILE A 68 -24.30 -8.18 5.39
C ILE A 68 -23.48 -7.20 4.56
N ARG A 69 -23.12 -6.00 5.00
CA ARG A 69 -22.47 -5.02 4.13
C ARG A 69 -20.95 -5.16 4.16
N LEU A 70 -20.32 -5.44 3.01
CA LEU A 70 -18.89 -5.17 2.80
C LEU A 70 -18.70 -3.73 2.32
N SER A 71 -17.78 -3.02 2.96
CA SER A 71 -17.26 -1.73 2.53
C SER A 71 -15.73 -1.79 2.51
N TRP A 72 -15.11 -0.98 1.66
CA TRP A 72 -13.66 -0.88 1.60
C TRP A 72 -13.22 0.55 1.29
N SER A 73 -12.01 0.88 1.70
CA SER A 73 -11.32 2.12 1.34
C SER A 73 -9.91 1.81 0.86
N VAL A 74 -9.46 2.49 -0.18
CA VAL A 74 -8.12 2.33 -0.76
C VAL A 74 -7.46 3.71 -0.81
N HIS A 75 -6.24 3.80 -0.30
CA HIS A 75 -5.39 4.96 -0.53
C HIS A 75 -4.66 4.80 -1.85
N SER A 76 -4.86 5.72 -2.78
CA SER A 76 -4.21 5.72 -4.09
C SER A 76 -3.79 7.13 -4.48
N MET A 77 -2.71 7.24 -5.28
CA MET A 77 -2.26 8.51 -5.85
C MET A 77 -3.23 8.95 -6.95
N ASP A 78 -3.48 8.04 -7.90
CA ASP A 78 -4.47 8.24 -8.95
C ASP A 78 -5.87 7.76 -8.52
N PRO A 79 -6.96 8.33 -9.06
CA PRO A 79 -8.31 7.83 -8.84
C PRO A 79 -8.45 6.36 -9.27
N VAL A 80 -8.90 5.49 -8.36
CA VAL A 80 -9.23 4.12 -8.73
C VAL A 80 -10.47 4.12 -9.62
N ILE A 81 -10.37 3.50 -10.79
CA ILE A 81 -11.47 3.43 -11.77
C ILE A 81 -12.29 2.14 -11.64
N GLU A 82 -11.67 1.06 -11.18
CA GLU A 82 -12.25 -0.27 -11.06
C GLU A 82 -11.66 -1.02 -9.86
N TYR A 83 -12.51 -1.76 -9.16
CA TYR A 83 -12.14 -2.72 -8.11
C TYR A 83 -12.46 -4.13 -8.57
N GLN A 84 -11.57 -5.08 -8.29
CA GLN A 84 -11.85 -6.50 -8.47
C GLN A 84 -12.11 -7.14 -7.13
N ILE A 85 -13.30 -7.72 -6.96
CA ILE A 85 -13.66 -8.46 -5.74
C ILE A 85 -13.60 -9.95 -6.02
N LEU A 86 -12.64 -10.62 -5.40
CA LEU A 86 -12.61 -12.06 -5.30
C LEU A 86 -13.41 -12.47 -4.06
N TYR A 87 -14.18 -13.54 -4.21
CA TYR A 87 -14.94 -14.11 -3.11
C TYR A 87 -14.97 -15.62 -3.19
N ARG A 88 -15.06 -16.30 -2.04
CA ARG A 88 -15.30 -17.75 -1.95
C ARG A 88 -16.27 -18.05 -0.86
N PHE A 89 -17.06 -19.12 -0.99
CA PHE A 89 -17.86 -19.57 0.15
C PHE A 89 -16.93 -20.06 1.26
N SER A 90 -17.33 -19.90 2.53
CA SER A 90 -16.51 -20.26 3.68
C SER A 90 -16.12 -21.74 3.72
N ASN A 91 -16.96 -22.60 3.12
CA ASN A 91 -16.78 -24.04 3.00
C ASN A 91 -16.07 -24.49 1.71
N GLU A 92 -15.62 -23.56 0.86
CA GLU A 92 -14.90 -23.85 -0.38
C GLU A 92 -13.47 -23.31 -0.29
N ASP A 93 -12.50 -24.05 -0.84
CA ASP A 93 -11.09 -23.62 -0.89
C ASP A 93 -10.77 -22.79 -2.15
N THR A 94 -11.66 -22.81 -3.14
CA THR A 94 -11.46 -22.12 -4.42
C THR A 94 -12.14 -20.75 -4.44
N TRP A 95 -11.41 -19.72 -4.86
CA TRP A 95 -12.00 -18.42 -5.19
C TRP A 95 -12.89 -18.52 -6.43
N GLN A 96 -14.05 -17.87 -6.37
CA GLN A 96 -14.90 -17.65 -7.54
C GLN A 96 -14.26 -16.58 -8.44
N GLN A 97 -14.67 -16.53 -9.72
CA GLN A 97 -14.23 -15.46 -10.62
C GLN A 97 -14.56 -14.08 -10.03
N PHE A 98 -13.66 -13.13 -10.24
CA PHE A 98 -13.79 -11.80 -9.66
C PHE A 98 -15.03 -11.07 -10.17
N LYS A 99 -15.59 -10.20 -9.33
CA LYS A 99 -16.59 -9.23 -9.73
C LYS A 99 -15.94 -7.86 -9.86
N SER A 100 -15.97 -7.28 -11.06
CA SER A 100 -15.51 -5.90 -11.31
C SER A 100 -16.58 -4.89 -10.93
N ILE A 101 -16.19 -3.86 -10.17
CA ILE A 101 -17.05 -2.71 -9.83
C ILE A 101 -16.33 -1.43 -10.20
N ARG A 102 -17.01 -0.54 -10.93
CA ARG A 102 -16.51 0.82 -11.17
C ARG A 102 -16.67 1.67 -9.92
N ALA A 103 -15.62 2.39 -9.52
CA ALA A 103 -15.59 3.15 -8.28
C ALA A 103 -16.72 4.19 -8.12
N ASN A 104 -17.19 4.78 -9.23
CA ASN A 104 -18.28 5.76 -9.23
C ASN A 104 -19.67 5.14 -8.96
N LYS A 105 -19.78 3.82 -8.84
CA LYS A 105 -21.02 3.15 -8.43
C LYS A 105 -20.86 2.73 -6.98
N GLY A 106 -21.58 3.39 -6.06
CA GLY A 106 -21.73 2.89 -4.70
C GLY A 106 -22.33 1.48 -4.78
N CYS A 107 -21.55 0.46 -4.43
CA CYS A 107 -22.05 -0.91 -4.42
C CYS A 107 -22.08 -1.44 -2.99
N LEU A 108 -23.28 -1.77 -2.54
CA LEU A 108 -23.50 -2.63 -1.38
C LEU A 108 -23.21 -4.07 -1.81
N PHE A 109 -22.34 -4.74 -1.08
CA PHE A 109 -22.08 -6.17 -1.22
C PHE A 109 -22.66 -6.88 -0.01
N GLU A 110 -23.53 -7.87 -0.26
CA GLU A 110 -24.10 -8.73 0.77
C GLU A 110 -23.16 -9.89 1.11
N ILE A 111 -22.63 -9.92 2.33
CA ILE A 111 -21.80 -10.98 2.89
C ILE A 111 -22.74 -11.99 3.54
N PHE A 112 -23.03 -13.08 2.83
CA PHE A 112 -23.53 -14.29 3.46
C PHE A 112 -22.57 -15.43 3.18
N ARG A 113 -21.83 -15.86 4.21
CA ARG A 113 -20.89 -17.00 4.16
C ARG A 113 -19.77 -16.89 3.12
N PHE A 114 -19.31 -15.67 2.82
CA PHE A 114 -18.19 -15.45 1.90
C PHE A 114 -16.94 -14.94 2.62
N VAL A 115 -15.77 -15.39 2.16
CA VAL A 115 -14.47 -14.72 2.37
C VAL A 115 -14.24 -13.81 1.17
N LEU A 116 -13.79 -12.57 1.41
CA LEU A 116 -13.69 -11.52 0.40
C LEU A 116 -12.26 -10.97 0.34
N SER A 117 -11.78 -10.73 -0.87
CA SER A 117 -10.52 -10.03 -1.15
C SER A 117 -10.79 -8.96 -2.20
N VAL A 118 -10.46 -7.71 -1.90
CA VAL A 118 -10.48 -6.61 -2.86
C VAL A 118 -9.06 -6.45 -3.39
N GLN A 119 -8.92 -6.34 -4.72
CA GLN A 119 -7.67 -6.06 -5.42
C GLN A 119 -7.77 -4.75 -6.19
#